data_AF-A0A3A4NMH2-F1
#
_entry.id   AF-A0A3A4NMH2-F1
#
_cell.length_a   1.000
_cell.length_b   1.000
_cell.length_c   1.000
_cell.angle_alpha   90.00
_cell.angle_beta   90.00
_cell.angle_gamma   90.00
#
_symmetry.space_group_name_H-M   'P 1'
#
loop_
_entity.id
_entity.type
_entity.pdbx_description
1 polymer ?
#
loop_
_entity_poly.entity_id
_entity_poly.type
_entity_poly.pdbx_seq_one_letter_code
_entity_poly.pdbx_strand_id
1 'polypeptide(L)'
;MSAWARVELGMTPQEFDSTDPRDLAALWSAWKAREQRKDFRFATIVCSIANLFRKEGSDPVLPSDVFPSLPAPVRERTPEEIAEKILSVAASFGAEVDR
;
A
#
# COMPACT_ATOMS: atom_id res chain seq x y z
N MET A 1 -24.23 -7.97 3.92
CA MET A 1 -23.14 -7.06 3.49
C MET A 1 -23.29 -5.61 3.99
N SER A 2 -24.46 -5.16 4.49
CA SER A 2 -24.72 -3.70 4.58
C SER A 2 -24.24 -2.97 5.84
N ALA A 3 -24.26 -3.55 7.04
CA ALA A 3 -23.91 -2.78 8.26
C ALA A 3 -22.39 -2.50 8.39
N TRP A 4 -21.56 -3.50 8.07
CA TRP A 4 -20.11 -3.40 8.24
C TRP A 4 -19.46 -2.42 7.25
N ALA A 5 -19.88 -2.45 5.99
CA ALA A 5 -19.40 -1.53 4.95
C ALA A 5 -19.76 -0.07 5.24
N ARG A 6 -20.91 0.21 5.90
CA ARG A 6 -21.33 1.55 6.32
C ARG A 6 -20.38 2.16 7.35
N VAL A 7 -20.03 1.39 8.37
CA VAL A 7 -19.16 1.82 9.47
C VAL A 7 -17.77 2.18 8.97
N GLU A 8 -17.21 1.37 8.07
CA GLU A 8 -15.86 1.59 7.54
C GLU A 8 -15.76 2.78 6.58
N LEU A 9 -16.88 3.15 5.94
CA LEU A 9 -17.01 4.35 5.12
C LEU A 9 -17.37 5.60 5.95
N GLY A 10 -17.66 5.45 7.25
CA GLY A 10 -18.06 6.57 8.12
C GLY A 10 -19.44 7.15 7.79
N MET A 11 -20.30 6.36 7.15
CA MET A 11 -21.63 6.80 6.71
C MET A 11 -22.72 6.38 7.71
N THR A 12 -23.67 7.28 7.95
CA THR A 12 -24.90 6.95 8.66
C THR A 12 -25.81 6.05 7.81
N PRO A 13 -26.77 5.34 8.43
CA PRO A 13 -27.75 4.55 7.68
C PRO A 13 -28.52 5.36 6.63
N GLN A 14 -28.97 6.57 6.97
CA GLN A 14 -29.71 7.42 6.03
C GLN A 14 -28.87 7.85 4.82
N GLU A 15 -27.60 8.21 5.04
CA GLU A 15 -26.69 8.57 3.95
C GLU A 15 -26.47 7.38 3.02
N PHE A 16 -26.24 6.20 3.57
CA PHE A 16 -26.06 5.00 2.77
C PHE A 16 -27.29 4.67 1.92
N ASP A 17 -28.49 4.70 2.51
CA ASP A 17 -29.73 4.33 1.82
C ASP A 17 -30.14 5.37 0.75
N SER A 18 -29.62 6.60 0.83
CA SER A 18 -29.87 7.69 -0.12
C SER A 18 -28.75 7.88 -1.16
N THR A 19 -27.64 7.15 -1.05
CA THR A 19 -26.50 7.26 -1.98
C THR A 19 -26.76 6.46 -3.27
N ASP A 20 -26.47 7.04 -4.44
CA ASP A 20 -26.55 6.32 -5.71
C ASP A 20 -25.59 5.10 -5.68
N PRO A 21 -26.02 3.90 -6.11
CA PRO A 21 -25.17 2.72 -6.11
C PRO A 21 -23.81 2.90 -6.82
N ARG A 22 -23.74 3.78 -7.83
CA ARG A 22 -22.48 4.11 -8.53
C ARG A 22 -21.52 4.88 -7.63
N ASP A 23 -22.03 5.84 -6.88
CA ASP A 23 -21.23 6.62 -5.94
C ASP A 23 -20.76 5.74 -4.78
N LEU A 24 -21.61 4.82 -4.31
CA LEU A 24 -21.24 3.85 -3.29
C LEU A 24 -20.13 2.91 -3.78
N ALA A 25 -20.19 2.45 -5.03
CA ALA A 25 -19.14 1.63 -5.64
C ALA A 25 -17.81 2.40 -5.76
N ALA A 26 -17.86 3.69 -6.07
CA ALA A 26 -16.69 4.56 -6.13
C ALA A 26 -16.06 4.76 -4.73
N LEU A 27 -16.89 5.05 -3.71
CA LEU A 27 -16.44 5.18 -2.32
C LEU A 27 -15.82 3.89 -1.81
N TRP A 28 -16.45 2.76 -2.08
CA TRP A 28 -15.93 1.44 -1.73
C TRP A 28 -14.59 1.15 -2.39
N SER A 29 -14.44 1.49 -3.67
CA SER A 29 -13.17 1.32 -4.40
C SER A 29 -12.07 2.21 -3.84
N ALA A 30 -12.37 3.46 -3.53
CA ALA A 30 -11.44 4.40 -2.91
C ALA A 30 -11.00 3.94 -1.50
N TRP A 31 -11.94 3.41 -0.72
CA TRP A 31 -11.67 2.83 0.59
C TRP A 31 -10.77 1.60 0.49
N LYS A 32 -11.09 0.65 -0.41
CA LYS A 32 -10.22 -0.52 -0.67
C LYS A 32 -8.80 -0.12 -1.06
N ALA A 33 -8.67 0.87 -1.94
CA ALA A 33 -7.35 1.38 -2.36
C ALA A 33 -6.61 2.08 -1.20
N ARG A 34 -7.32 2.68 -0.24
CA ARG A 34 -6.72 3.23 0.99
C ARG A 34 -6.21 2.11 1.90
N GLU A 35 -7.02 1.09 2.16
CA GLU A 35 -6.61 -0.05 2.99
C GLU A 35 -5.43 -0.79 2.38
N GLN A 36 -5.47 -1.09 1.07
CA GLN A 36 -4.32 -1.67 0.36
C GLN A 36 -3.04 -0.84 0.50
N ARG A 37 -3.14 0.50 0.49
CA ARG A 37 -1.97 1.37 0.73
C ARG A 37 -1.45 1.29 2.16
N LYS A 38 -2.31 1.10 3.16
CA LYS A 38 -1.89 0.89 4.55
C LYS A 38 -1.20 -0.46 4.71
N ASP A 39 -1.83 -1.52 4.19
CA ASP A 39 -1.28 -2.87 4.19
C ASP A 39 0.08 -2.88 3.52
N PHE A 40 0.21 -2.25 2.34
CA PHE A 40 1.48 -2.16 1.63
C PHE A 40 2.58 -1.45 2.43
N ARG A 41 2.26 -0.35 3.13
CA ARG A 41 3.23 0.34 3.99
C ARG A 41 3.70 -0.55 5.14
N PHE A 42 2.76 -1.22 5.81
CA PHE A 42 3.09 -2.12 6.92
C PHE A 42 3.93 -3.31 6.43
N ALA A 43 3.49 -3.93 5.33
CA ALA A 43 4.19 -5.01 4.66
C ALA A 43 5.62 -4.61 4.29
N THR A 44 5.81 -3.41 3.74
CA THR A 44 7.13 -2.89 3.38
C THR A 44 8.06 -2.81 4.60
N ILE A 45 7.57 -2.28 5.73
CA ILE A 45 8.37 -2.18 6.96
C ILE A 45 8.72 -3.57 7.49
N VAL A 46 7.74 -4.46 7.59
CA VAL A 46 7.94 -5.84 8.08
C VAL A 46 8.93 -6.60 7.19
N CYS A 47 8.77 -6.52 5.87
CA CYS A 47 9.68 -7.17 4.92
C CYS A 47 11.08 -6.57 4.97
N SER A 48 11.21 -5.25 5.15
CA SER A 48 12.52 -4.60 5.30
C SER A 48 13.26 -5.12 6.52
N ILE A 49 12.57 -5.23 7.66
CA ILE A 49 13.13 -5.80 8.88
C ILE A 49 13.47 -7.28 8.69
N ALA A 50 12.54 -8.08 8.15
CA ALA A 50 12.75 -9.51 7.93
C ALA A 50 13.94 -9.78 7.00
N ASN A 51 14.06 -9.01 5.93
CA ASN A 51 15.14 -9.15 4.95
C ASN A 51 16.50 -8.67 5.47
N LEU A 52 16.53 -7.74 6.44
CA LEU A 52 17.76 -7.34 7.12
C LEU A 52 18.37 -8.47 7.96
N PHE A 53 17.52 -9.30 8.57
CA PHE A 53 17.93 -10.44 9.40
C PHE A 53 17.87 -11.79 8.66
N ARG A 54 17.62 -11.77 7.35
CA ARG A 54 17.57 -12.97 6.51
C ARG A 54 18.94 -13.62 6.44
N LYS A 55 18.97 -14.96 6.48
CA LYS A 55 20.20 -15.73 6.23
C LYS A 55 20.63 -15.60 4.77
N GLU A 56 21.95 -15.54 4.56
CA GLU A 56 22.51 -15.55 3.21
C GLU A 56 22.05 -16.79 2.45
N GLY A 57 21.58 -16.61 1.21
CA GLY A 57 21.04 -17.67 0.36
C GLY A 57 19.57 -18.05 0.58
N SER A 58 18.86 -17.47 1.55
CA SER A 58 17.39 -17.66 1.68
C SER A 58 16.60 -16.76 0.73
N ASP A 59 15.36 -17.11 0.40
CA ASP A 59 14.51 -16.22 -0.42
C ASP A 59 14.13 -14.93 0.33
N PRO A 60 14.01 -13.78 -0.36
CA PRO A 60 13.54 -12.55 0.24
C PRO A 60 12.06 -12.66 0.62
N VAL A 61 11.70 -12.11 1.77
CA VAL A 61 10.29 -11.96 2.18
C VAL A 61 9.67 -10.78 1.43
N LEU A 62 8.56 -11.03 0.75
CA LEU A 62 7.82 -10.06 -0.05
C LEU A 62 6.55 -9.59 0.68
N PRO A 63 6.06 -8.37 0.36
CA PRO A 63 4.81 -7.87 0.93
C PRO A 63 3.61 -8.82 0.80
N SER A 64 3.53 -9.56 -0.31
CA SER A 64 2.49 -10.58 -0.56
C SER A 64 2.55 -11.77 0.39
N ASP A 65 3.72 -12.05 0.98
CA ASP A 65 3.89 -13.15 1.94
C ASP A 65 3.32 -12.78 3.32
N VAL A 66 3.27 -11.49 3.63
CA VAL A 66 2.70 -10.95 4.88
C VAL A 66 1.20 -10.66 4.72
N PHE A 67 0.81 -10.06 3.60
CA PHE A 67 -0.59 -9.79 3.26
C PHE A 67 -0.94 -10.34 1.87
N PRO A 68 -1.64 -11.49 1.81
CA PRO A 68 -2.03 -12.12 0.54
C PRO A 68 -2.97 -11.26 -0.33
N SER A 69 -3.61 -10.26 0.25
CA SER A 69 -4.48 -9.29 -0.44
C SER A 69 -3.70 -8.29 -1.30
N LEU A 70 -2.39 -8.17 -1.08
CA LEU A 70 -1.53 -7.28 -1.85
C LEU A 70 -1.16 -7.95 -3.18
N PRO A 71 -1.18 -7.19 -4.29
CA PRO A 71 -0.69 -7.72 -5.56
C PRO A 71 0.79 -8.08 -5.43
N ALA A 72 1.19 -9.18 -6.06
CA ALA A 72 2.60 -9.48 -6.25
C ALA A 72 3.29 -8.29 -6.94
N PRO A 73 4.54 -7.97 -6.58
CA PRO A 73 5.25 -6.86 -7.21
C PRO A 73 5.27 -7.05 -8.73
N VAL A 74 4.60 -6.14 -9.44
CA VAL A 74 4.31 -6.27 -10.88
C VAL A 74 5.58 -6.07 -11.73
N ARG A 75 6.64 -5.51 -11.15
CA ARG A 75 7.91 -5.24 -11.84
C ARG A 75 9.05 -5.18 -10.84
N GLU A 76 10.07 -6.02 -11.05
CA GLU A 76 11.38 -5.80 -10.46
C GLU A 76 11.91 -4.47 -11.00
N ARG A 77 12.18 -3.52 -10.11
CA ARG A 77 12.82 -2.27 -10.50
C ARG A 77 14.31 -2.53 -10.67
N THR A 78 14.86 -2.00 -11.73
CA THR A 78 16.31 -1.98 -11.94
C THR A 78 16.99 -1.17 -10.82
N PRO A 79 18.25 -1.47 -10.47
CA PRO A 79 19.01 -0.68 -9.50
C PRO A 79 19.00 0.83 -9.82
N GLU A 80 19.03 1.19 -11.10
CA GLU A 80 18.96 2.56 -11.60
C GLU A 80 17.62 3.22 -11.24
N GLU A 81 16.50 2.53 -11.47
CA GLU A 81 15.16 3.02 -11.09
C GLU A 81 14.99 3.18 -9.57
N ILE A 82 15.65 2.32 -8.78
CA ILE A 82 15.65 2.43 -7.33
C ILE A 82 16.46 3.65 -6.90
N ALA A 83 17.64 3.85 -7.47
CA ALA A 83 18.49 5.01 -7.21
C ALA A 83 17.76 6.32 -7.55
N GLU A 84 17.15 6.42 -8.73
CA GLU A 84 16.34 7.59 -9.12
C GLU A 84 15.19 7.86 -8.14
N LYS A 85 14.53 6.81 -7.65
CA LYS A 85 13.46 6.95 -6.65
C LYS A 85 13.99 7.49 -5.33
N ILE A 86 15.12 6.98 -4.85
CA ILE A 86 15.76 7.42 -3.59
C ILE A 86 16.18 8.88 -3.72
N LEU A 87 16.81 9.26 -4.83
CA LEU A 87 17.20 10.64 -5.12
C LEU A 87 15.99 11.58 -5.16
N SER A 88 14.91 11.16 -5.82
CA SER A 88 13.65 11.92 -5.87
C SER A 88 13.05 12.15 -4.48
N VAL A 89 13.10 11.13 -3.61
CA VAL A 89 12.62 11.24 -2.23
C VAL A 89 13.54 12.15 -1.42
N ALA A 90 14.85 11.97 -1.48
CA ALA A 90 15.84 12.79 -0.77
C ALA A 90 15.72 14.27 -1.14
N ALA A 91 15.58 14.59 -2.43
CA ALA A 91 15.35 15.95 -2.91
C ALA A 91 14.05 16.57 -2.37
N SER A 92 13.01 15.75 -2.18
CA SER A 92 11.73 16.21 -1.59
C SER A 92 11.84 16.58 -0.11
N PHE A 93 12.88 16.10 0.58
CA PHE A 93 13.20 16.45 1.97
C PHE A 93 14.31 17.52 2.08
N GLY A 94 14.75 18.12 0.97
CA GLY A 94 15.76 19.16 0.96
C GLY A 94 17.19 18.66 1.19
N ALA A 95 17.45 17.36 1.04
CA ALA A 95 18.81 16.85 1.04
C ALA A 95 19.48 17.24 -0.28
N GLU A 96 20.58 18.00 -0.21
CA GLU A 96 21.49 18.17 -1.34
C GLU A 96 22.09 16.79 -1.65
N VAL A 97 21.79 16.26 -2.83
CA VAL A 97 22.42 15.04 -3.31
C VAL A 97 23.44 15.42 -4.35
N ASP A 98 24.71 15.46 -3.95
CA ASP A 98 25.82 15.63 -4.87
C ASP A 98 25.88 14.45 -5.84
N ARG A 99 25.92 14.77 -7.14
CA ARG A 99 25.99 13.82 -8.26
C ARG A 99 27.40 13.31 -8.50
#